data_AF-A0A833YQZ6-F1
#
_entry.id   AF-A0A833YQZ6-F1
#
_cell.length_a   1.000
_cell.length_b   1.000
_cell.length_c   1.000
_cell.angle_alpha   90.00
_cell.angle_beta   90.00
_cell.angle_gamma   90.00
#
_symmetry.space_group_name_H-M   'P 1'
#
loop_
_entity.id
_entity.type
_entity.pdbx_description
1 polymer ?
#
loop_
_entity_poly.entity_id
_entity_poly.type
_entity_poly.pdbx_seq_one_letter_code
_entity_poly.pdbx_strand_id
1 'polypeptide(L)' 'MKPMTKEEWDARQSVIRKVVDPETGRTRLIKGDGEVLEEIVTKERHREINKVGVAPLPRAHPQLCL' A
#
# COMPACT_ATOMS: atom_id res chain seq x y z
N MET A 1 2.71 4.79 -33.42
CA MET A 1 3.29 5.07 -32.09
C MET A 1 4.76 5.41 -32.30
N LYS A 2 5.19 6.63 -31.96
CA LYS A 2 6.63 6.95 -31.95
C LYS A 2 7.19 6.37 -30.64
N PRO A 3 8.25 5.55 -30.67
CA PRO A 3 8.90 5.10 -29.44
C PRO A 3 9.40 6.33 -28.68
N MET A 4 9.15 6.37 -27.38
CA MET A 4 9.74 7.40 -26.51
C MET A 4 11.24 7.15 -26.36
N THR A 5 12.01 8.18 -26.03
CA THR A 5 13.43 7.99 -25.69
C THR A 5 13.58 7.29 -24.35
N LYS A 6 14.76 6.74 -24.09
CA LYS A 6 15.04 6.09 -22.80
C LYS A 6 14.87 7.08 -21.64
N GLU A 7 15.34 8.31 -21.82
CA GLU A 7 15.25 9.37 -20.82
C GLU A 7 13.79 9.74 -20.52
N GLU A 8 12.93 9.80 -21.54
CA GLU A 8 11.50 10.03 -21.37
C GLU A 8 10.81 8.88 -20.63
N TRP A 9 11.21 7.65 -20.92
CA TRP A 9 10.70 6.47 -20.23
C TRP A 9 11.12 6.45 -18.76
N ASP A 10 12.41 6.66 -18.47
CA ASP A 10 12.96 6.70 -17.12
C ASP A 10 12.31 7.82 -16.29
N ALA A 11 12.15 9.01 -16.89
CA ALA A 11 11.45 10.13 -16.26
C ALA A 11 10.00 9.75 -15.90
N ARG A 12 9.27 9.11 -16.82
CA ARG A 12 7.90 8.63 -16.57
C ARG A 12 7.85 7.57 -15.46
N GLN A 13 8.79 6.64 -15.44
CA GLN A 13 8.85 5.58 -14.41
C GLN A 13 9.29 6.10 -13.04
N SER A 14 9.97 7.24 -12.97
CA SER A 14 10.45 7.82 -11.70
C SER A 14 9.35 8.49 -10.86
N VAL A 15 8.18 8.76 -11.45
CA VAL A 15 7.09 9.47 -10.77
C VAL A 15 6.36 8.56 -9.79
N ILE A 16 6.27 8.98 -8.53
CA ILE A 16 5.51 8.31 -7.48
C ILE A 16 4.34 9.21 -7.07
N ARG A 17 3.13 8.65 -7.01
CA ARG A 17 1.88 9.36 -6.64
C ARG A 17 1.07 8.59 -5.62
N LYS A 18 0.42 9.30 -4.70
CA LYS A 18 -0.56 8.74 -3.76
C LYS A 18 -1.93 8.72 -4.44
N VAL A 19 -2.54 7.54 -4.52
CA VAL A 19 -3.86 7.33 -5.14
C VAL A 19 -4.76 6.67 -4.11
N VAL A 20 -5.97 7.20 -3.94
CA VAL A 20 -7.01 6.57 -3.11
C VAL A 20 -7.73 5.55 -3.97
N ASP A 21 -7.76 4.31 -3.51
CA ASP A 21 -8.53 3.24 -4.11
C ASP A 21 -10.04 3.49 -3.88
N PRO A 22 -10.86 3.65 -4.93
CA PRO A 22 -12.28 3.95 -4.78
C PRO A 22 -13.09 2.80 -4.16
N GLU A 23 -12.62 1.55 -4.26
CA GLU A 23 -13.35 0.39 -3.73
C GLU A 23 -13.08 0.18 -2.24
N THR A 24 -11.84 0.37 -1.81
CA THR A 24 -11.42 0.09 -0.43
C THR A 24 -11.19 1.33 0.43
N GLY A 25 -11.14 2.52 -0.18
CA GLY A 25 -10.79 3.79 0.47
C GLY A 25 -9.34 3.88 0.92
N ARG A 26 -8.49 2.89 0.61
CA ARG A 26 -7.08 2.87 1.03
C ARG A 26 -6.22 3.72 0.10
N THR A 27 -5.32 4.51 0.69
CA THR A 27 -4.28 5.21 -0.06
C THR A 27 -3.15 4.26 -0.42
N ARG A 28 -2.80 4.19 -1.71
CA ARG A 28 -1.70 3.40 -2.27
C ARG A 28 -0.67 4.33 -2.91
N LEU A 29 0.60 3.95 -2.85
CA LEU A 29 1.64 4.60 -3.66
C LEU A 29 1.72 3.89 -5.01
N ILE A 30 1.66 4.66 -6.10
CA ILE A 30 1.76 4.15 -7.46
C ILE A 30 2.99 4.76 -8.11
N LYS A 31 3.85 3.91 -8.68
CA LYS A 31 5.03 4.31 -9.43
C LYS A 31 4.83 4.08 -10.93
N GLY A 32 5.26 5.06 -11.71
CA GLY A 32 5.16 5.02 -13.18
C GLY A 32 3.76 4.67 -13.65
N ASP A 33 3.67 3.56 -14.39
CA ASP A 33 2.46 3.15 -15.10
C ASP A 33 1.46 2.33 -14.27
N GLY A 34 1.83 1.93 -13.05
CA GLY A 34 0.92 1.12 -12.22
C GLY A 34 1.56 0.21 -11.19
N GLU A 35 2.88 0.30 -10.98
CA GLU A 35 3.53 -0.46 -9.92
C GLU A 35 3.02 0.03 -8.56
N VAL A 36 2.42 -0.87 -7.78
CA VAL A 36 1.93 -0.56 -6.43
C VAL A 36 3.09 -0.71 -5.45
N LEU A 37 3.37 0.35 -4.70
CA LEU A 37 4.39 0.40 -3.67
C LEU A 37 3.78 0.42 -2.27
N GLU A 38 4.51 -0.16 -1.32
CA GLU A 38 4.23 -0.03 0.10
C GLU A 38 4.99 1.15 0.70
N GLU A 39 4.33 1.91 1.59
CA GLU A 39 4.99 2.97 2.34
C GLU A 39 5.67 2.37 3.57
N ILE A 40 7.00 2.51 3.69
CA ILE A 40 7.69 2.21 4.94
C ILE A 40 7.28 3.27 5.97
N VAL A 41 6.55 2.83 6.98
CA VAL A 41 6.05 3.70 8.04
C VAL A 41 6.72 3.39 9.37
N THR A 42 6.68 4.34 10.31
CA THR A 42 7.14 4.08 11.67
C THR A 42 6.28 3.04 12.37
N LYS A 43 6.83 2.42 13.41
CA LYS A 43 6.11 1.42 14.22
C LYS A 43 4.81 1.98 14.80
N GLU A 44 4.84 3.22 15.26
CA GLU A 44 3.70 3.93 15.83
C GLU A 44 2.62 4.13 14.77
N ARG A 45 3.01 4.59 13.58
CA ARG A 45 2.07 4.77 12.47
C ARG A 45 1.48 3.45 11.96
N HIS A 46 2.28 2.39 11.91
CA HIS A 46 1.80 1.05 11.58
C HIS A 46 0.73 0.58 12.58
N ARG A 47 0.93 0.82 13.88
CA ARG A 47 -0.07 0.52 14.92
C ARG A 47 -1.35 1.32 14.73
N GLU A 48 -1.27 2.60 14.37
CA GLU A 48 -2.45 3.43 14.07
C GLU A 48 -3.25 2.89 12.88
N ILE A 49 -2.58 2.52 11.79
CA ILE A 49 -3.21 1.95 10.60
C ILE A 49 -3.94 0.65 10.95
N ASN A 50 -3.32 -0.23 11.74
CA ASN A 50 -3.91 -1.51 12.10
C ASN A 50 -5.11 -1.40 13.03
N LYS A 51 -5.23 -0.33 13.83
CA LYS A 51 -6.41 -0.09 14.68
C LYS A 51 -7.69 0.17 13.89
N VAL A 52 -7.58 0.73 12.68
CA VAL A 52 -8.73 1.13 11.85
C VAL A 52 -9.12 0.02 10.86
N GLY A 53 -8.16 -0.79 10.41
CA GLY A 53 -8.37 -1.73 9.31
C GLY A 53 -8.44 -3.21 9.67
N VAL A 54 -8.00 -3.61 10.87
CA VAL A 54 -7.97 -5.02 11.27
C VAL A 54 -9.04 -5.24 12.32
N ALA A 55 -10.11 -5.98 11.95
CA ALA A 55 -11.03 -6.54 12.93
C ALA A 55 -10.17 -7.30 13.96
N PRO A 56 -10.34 -7.04 15.28
CA PRO A 56 -9.52 -7.71 16.28
C PRO A 56 -9.66 -9.21 16.07
N LEU A 57 -8.53 -9.87 15.75
CA LEU A 57 -8.51 -11.32 15.68
C LEU A 57 -9.12 -11.83 16.99
N PRO A 58 -10.06 -12.79 16.94
CA PRO A 58 -10.57 -13.37 18.18
C PRO A 58 -9.35 -13.82 18.97
N ARG A 59 -9.21 -13.31 20.20
CA ARG A 59 -8.17 -13.81 21.10
C ARG A 59 -8.35 -15.31 21.08
N ALA A 60 -7.33 -16.06 20.66
CA ALA A 60 -7.38 -17.51 20.76
C ALA A 60 -7.76 -17.81 22.21
N HIS A 61 -9.01 -18.21 22.43
CA HIS A 61 -9.48 -18.58 23.75
C HIS A 61 -8.62 -19.80 24.12
N PRO A 62 -7.83 -19.76 25.20
CA PRO A 62 -7.02 -20.90 25.58
C PRO A 62 -7.88 -22.01 26.22
N GLN A 63 -9.14 -22.15 25.81
CA GLN A 63 -10.07 -23.11 26.37
C GLN A 63 -10.41 -24.18 25.35
N LEU A 64 -10.07 -25.41 25.77
CA LEU A 64 -10.30 -26.74 25.19
C LEU A 64 -9.22 -27.15 24.19
N CYS A 65 -8.43 -28.22 24.42
CA CYS A 65 -8.74 -29.51 25.07
C CYS A 65 -7.70 -29.81 26.17
N LEU A 66 -8.12 -30.13 27.41
CA LEU A 66 -8.42 -31.48 27.94
C LEU A 66 -7.26 -32.47 27.77
#